data_AF-A0A315DER2-F1
#
_entry.id   AF-A0A315DER2-F1
#
_cell.length_a   1.000
_cell.length_b   1.000
_cell.length_c   1.000
_cell.angle_alpha   90.00
_cell.angle_beta   90.00
_cell.angle_gamma   90.00
#
_symmetry.space_group_name_H-M   'P 1'
#
loop_
_entity.id
_entity.type
_entity.pdbx_description
1 polymer ?
#
loop_
_entity_poly.entity_id
_entity_poly.type
_entity_poly.pdbx_seq_one_letter_code
_entity_poly.pdbx_strand_id
1 'polypeptide(L)'
;FVAAAQVLVNSDIKVSANSVNAAQLPTITNLLTNGSFTTSTPGEAAPTGWTVGGTNRIYSGARGADGDGGVSMGFGTGFNDISARSFITQTISTEIGKSYTFQVEAYGWSSGQDSAVTLSAYDGASAAGTATVSENFVCGPDQASETHNNQGRTYSITFTAQSTSTTVRILDSTAALSVGEDLIVDRAIVFETATGYISGSTGATDTSINDTLFGTSANDKMAGGTGNDTINGQGGTNTALYTGSRSQYTITIASG
;
A
#
# COMPACT_ATOMS: atom_id res chain seq x y z
N PHE A 1 -14.96 27.08 -3.41
CA PHE A 1 -14.88 26.30 -2.17
C PHE A 1 -14.08 25.06 -2.48
N VAL A 2 -12.84 24.98 -1.99
CA VAL A 2 -12.15 23.69 -1.95
C VAL A 2 -12.89 22.89 -0.89
N ALA A 3 -13.36 21.68 -1.22
CA ALA A 3 -14.02 20.82 -0.24
C ALA A 3 -13.08 20.64 0.97
N ALA A 4 -13.61 20.74 2.19
CA ALA A 4 -12.81 20.44 3.36
C ALA A 4 -12.43 18.96 3.31
N ALA A 5 -11.15 18.64 3.44
CA ALA A 5 -10.67 17.26 3.54
C ALA A 5 -11.14 16.67 4.88
N GLN A 6 -11.67 15.46 4.87
CA GLN A 6 -12.03 14.77 6.11
C GLN A 6 -10.88 13.85 6.51
N VAL A 7 -10.47 13.86 7.78
CA VAL A 7 -9.52 12.85 8.27
C VAL A 7 -10.11 12.18 9.48
N LEU A 8 -10.30 10.87 9.38
CA LEU A 8 -10.67 10.00 10.49
C LEU A 8 -9.37 9.49 11.13
N VAL A 9 -9.13 9.84 12.39
CA VAL A 9 -7.95 9.39 13.13
C VAL A 9 -8.35 8.55 14.33
N ASN A 10 -7.51 7.60 14.71
CA ASN A 10 -7.67 6.86 15.95
C ASN A 10 -7.29 7.70 17.17
N SER A 11 -7.78 7.32 18.36
CA SER A 11 -7.58 8.09 19.60
C SER A 11 -6.13 8.17 20.09
N ASP A 12 -5.26 7.29 19.61
CA ASP A 12 -3.81 7.26 19.89
C ASP A 12 -3.00 8.26 19.04
N ILE A 13 -3.63 8.88 18.04
CA ILE A 13 -2.99 9.87 17.16
C ILE A 13 -3.11 11.28 17.72
N LYS A 14 -1.96 11.92 17.96
CA LYS A 14 -1.87 13.35 18.22
C LYS A 14 -2.03 14.13 16.92
N VAL A 15 -2.96 15.06 16.93
CA VAL A 15 -3.23 15.91 15.79
C VAL A 15 -2.53 17.25 15.99
N SER A 16 -1.45 17.50 15.22
CA SER A 16 -0.73 18.77 15.33
C SER A 16 -1.54 19.90 14.68
N ALA A 17 -1.88 20.93 15.46
CA ALA A 17 -2.76 22.04 15.04
C ALA A 17 -2.01 23.20 14.35
N ASN A 18 -0.69 23.13 14.29
CA ASN A 18 0.14 24.19 13.73
C ASN A 18 0.50 23.85 12.29
N SER A 19 0.29 24.80 11.38
CA SER A 19 0.87 24.79 10.04
C SER A 19 2.40 24.75 10.18
N VAL A 20 2.97 23.54 10.18
CA VAL A 20 4.41 23.38 10.03
C VAL A 20 4.74 23.84 8.63
N ASN A 21 5.79 24.65 8.46
CA ASN A 21 6.26 25.00 7.13
C ASN A 21 6.57 23.68 6.40
N ALA A 22 6.01 23.45 5.21
CA ALA A 22 6.22 22.22 4.45
C ALA A 22 7.72 21.92 4.23
N ALA A 23 8.58 22.95 4.22
CA ALA A 23 10.03 22.82 4.13
C ALA A 23 10.73 22.29 5.41
N GLN A 24 10.03 22.22 6.55
CA GLN A 24 10.52 21.67 7.81
C GLN A 24 10.05 20.23 8.07
N LEU A 25 9.11 19.74 7.27
CA LEU A 25 8.78 18.32 7.27
C LEU A 25 9.90 17.60 6.50
N PRO A 26 10.54 16.54 7.07
CA PRO A 26 11.37 15.64 6.28
C PRO A 26 10.58 15.21 5.06
N THR A 27 11.21 15.08 3.90
CA THR A 27 10.54 14.69 2.65
C THR A 27 9.75 13.41 2.89
N ILE A 28 8.44 13.54 3.04
CA ILE A 28 7.54 12.43 3.34
C ILE A 28 7.26 11.78 2.00
N THR A 29 7.93 10.68 1.73
CA THR A 29 7.86 10.03 0.43
C THR A 29 7.70 8.55 0.65
N ASN A 30 6.56 8.01 0.21
CA ASN A 30 6.51 6.62 -0.20
C ASN A 30 7.65 6.40 -1.19
N LEU A 31 8.62 5.54 -0.85
CA LEU A 31 9.77 5.28 -1.72
C LEU A 31 9.36 4.60 -3.03
N LEU A 32 8.12 4.11 -3.11
CA LEU A 32 7.49 3.61 -4.32
C LEU A 32 6.85 4.74 -5.13
N THR A 33 7.12 4.72 -6.43
CA THR A 33 6.37 5.45 -7.43
C THR A 33 5.02 4.77 -7.70
N ASN A 34 3.95 5.56 -7.80
CA ASN A 34 2.59 5.06 -8.09
C ASN A 34 2.21 3.88 -7.17
N GLY A 35 2.49 4.00 -5.87
CA GLY A 35 2.10 3.01 -4.87
C GLY A 35 0.59 2.89 -4.68
N SER A 36 -0.18 3.90 -5.09
CA SER A 36 -1.64 3.90 -5.14
C SER A 36 -2.22 3.26 -6.39
N PHE A 37 -1.41 3.01 -7.41
CA PHE A 37 -1.84 2.50 -8.72
C PHE A 37 -2.81 3.39 -9.53
N THR A 38 -3.23 4.54 -8.99
CA THR A 38 -4.21 5.46 -9.61
C THR A 38 -3.70 6.23 -10.82
N THR A 39 -2.38 6.26 -11.07
CA THR A 39 -1.79 6.86 -12.29
C THR A 39 -1.62 5.86 -13.43
N SER A 40 -2.15 4.65 -13.27
CA SER A 40 -2.08 3.60 -14.29
C SER A 40 -3.21 3.74 -15.30
N THR A 41 -2.90 3.51 -16.59
CA THR A 41 -3.94 3.38 -17.62
C THR A 41 -4.71 2.08 -17.38
N PRO A 42 -6.06 2.11 -17.28
CA PRO A 42 -6.84 0.89 -17.09
C PRO A 42 -6.64 -0.12 -18.23
N GLY A 43 -6.37 -1.38 -17.89
CA GLY A 43 -6.15 -2.44 -18.89
C GLY A 43 -5.14 -3.51 -18.48
N GLU A 44 -4.92 -4.47 -19.39
CA GLU A 44 -3.90 -5.53 -19.28
C GLU A 44 -2.49 -4.97 -19.49
N ALA A 45 -2.02 -4.20 -18.52
CA ALA A 45 -0.74 -3.55 -18.58
C ALA A 45 -0.10 -3.53 -17.20
N ALA A 46 1.23 -3.43 -17.21
CA ALA A 46 1.99 -3.11 -16.02
C ALA A 46 1.49 -1.80 -15.42
N PRO A 47 1.26 -1.74 -14.09
CA PRO A 47 0.97 -0.48 -13.42
C PRO A 47 2.11 0.51 -13.67
N THR A 48 1.80 1.80 -13.86
CA THR A 48 2.82 2.82 -14.15
C THR A 48 3.92 2.77 -13.09
N GLY A 49 5.20 2.68 -13.47
CA GLY A 49 6.33 2.61 -12.52
C GLY A 49 6.62 1.23 -11.92
N TRP A 50 5.81 0.21 -12.23
CA TRP A 50 5.99 -1.17 -11.77
C TRP A 50 6.42 -2.09 -12.91
N THR A 51 7.24 -3.08 -12.59
CA THR A 51 7.61 -4.16 -13.52
C THR A 51 6.77 -5.39 -13.23
N VAL A 52 6.27 -6.05 -14.26
CA VAL A 52 5.50 -7.30 -14.16
C VAL A 52 6.39 -8.50 -14.46
N GLY A 53 6.23 -9.58 -13.69
CA GLY A 53 6.78 -10.89 -14.00
C GLY A 53 5.80 -12.01 -13.71
N GLY A 54 6.14 -13.23 -14.15
CA GLY A 54 5.21 -14.37 -14.19
C GLY A 54 4.46 -14.45 -15.52
N THR A 55 3.42 -15.28 -15.57
CA THR A 55 2.60 -15.50 -16.77
C THR A 55 1.11 -15.27 -16.58
N ASN A 56 0.63 -15.07 -15.35
CA ASN A 56 -0.77 -14.70 -15.10
C ASN A 56 -1.00 -13.24 -15.50
N ARG A 57 -2.25 -12.92 -15.83
CA ARG A 57 -2.65 -11.58 -16.23
C ARG A 57 -2.59 -10.61 -15.05
N ILE A 58 -2.11 -9.42 -15.32
CA ILE A 58 -2.18 -8.26 -14.43
C ILE A 58 -3.07 -7.22 -15.10
N TYR A 59 -4.05 -6.73 -14.36
CA TYR A 59 -4.97 -5.69 -14.80
C TYR A 59 -4.83 -4.46 -13.91
N SER A 60 -4.43 -3.34 -14.52
CA SER A 60 -4.37 -2.05 -13.86
C SER A 60 -5.74 -1.36 -13.93
N GLY A 61 -6.12 -0.63 -12.88
CA GLY A 61 -7.41 0.06 -12.81
C GLY A 61 -8.57 -0.81 -12.31
N ALA A 62 -8.26 -1.85 -11.55
CA ALA A 62 -9.27 -2.55 -10.74
C ALA A 62 -9.83 -1.60 -9.66
N ARG A 63 -10.97 -1.91 -9.05
CA ARG A 63 -11.48 -1.08 -7.95
C ARG A 63 -10.63 -1.29 -6.70
N GLY A 64 -10.03 -0.22 -6.20
CA GLY A 64 -9.39 -0.18 -4.90
C GLY A 64 -10.37 -0.35 -3.73
N ALA A 65 -9.88 -0.60 -2.52
CA ALA A 65 -10.71 -0.85 -1.34
C ALA A 65 -11.41 0.43 -0.85
N ASP A 66 -10.79 1.58 -1.07
CA ASP A 66 -11.36 2.92 -0.82
C ASP A 66 -12.11 3.50 -2.04
N GLY A 67 -12.22 2.71 -3.12
CA GLY A 67 -12.95 3.05 -4.34
C GLY A 67 -12.12 3.74 -5.41
N ASP A 68 -10.81 3.90 -5.18
CA ASP A 68 -9.86 4.37 -6.17
C ASP A 68 -9.42 3.25 -7.15
N GLY A 69 -8.25 3.38 -7.78
CA GLY A 69 -7.76 2.44 -8.79
C GLY A 69 -6.65 1.54 -8.23
N GLY A 70 -6.92 0.25 -8.09
CA GLY A 70 -5.96 -0.78 -7.70
C GLY A 70 -5.45 -1.64 -8.86
N VAL A 71 -4.76 -2.72 -8.52
CA VAL A 71 -4.21 -3.73 -9.43
C VAL A 71 -4.80 -5.08 -9.12
N SER A 72 -5.48 -5.67 -10.10
CA SER A 72 -5.89 -7.07 -10.03
C SER A 72 -4.76 -7.96 -10.54
N MET A 73 -4.46 -8.99 -9.75
CA MET A 73 -3.51 -10.05 -10.06
C MET A 73 -4.30 -11.36 -10.18
N GLY A 74 -4.08 -12.10 -11.26
CA GLY A 74 -4.75 -13.39 -11.49
C GLY A 74 -5.97 -13.37 -12.42
N PHE A 75 -6.24 -12.26 -13.13
CA PHE A 75 -7.46 -12.10 -13.94
C PHE A 75 -7.63 -13.15 -15.07
N GLY A 76 -8.73 -13.92 -15.06
CA GLY A 76 -9.37 -14.50 -16.25
C GLY A 76 -9.37 -16.03 -16.39
N THR A 77 -10.35 -16.57 -17.14
CA THR A 77 -10.50 -18.01 -17.40
C THR A 77 -9.36 -18.53 -18.29
N GLY A 78 -8.62 -19.55 -17.83
CA GLY A 78 -7.60 -20.25 -18.63
C GLY A 78 -6.15 -19.99 -18.24
N PHE A 79 -5.89 -19.13 -17.25
CA PHE A 79 -4.56 -18.91 -16.67
C PHE A 79 -4.48 -19.53 -15.29
N ASN A 80 -4.64 -20.86 -15.29
CA ASN A 80 -4.67 -21.67 -14.10
C ASN A 80 -3.29 -22.31 -13.83
N ASP A 81 -2.22 -21.56 -14.11
CA ASP A 81 -0.87 -22.04 -13.90
C ASP A 81 -0.28 -21.51 -12.59
N ILE A 82 -0.52 -22.24 -11.50
CA ILE A 82 0.12 -21.98 -10.20
C ILE A 82 1.65 -22.06 -10.25
N SER A 83 2.26 -22.62 -11.31
CA SER A 83 3.71 -22.67 -11.45
C SER A 83 4.31 -21.36 -11.98
N ALA A 84 3.47 -20.45 -12.48
CA ALA A 84 3.90 -19.26 -13.18
C ALA A 84 3.28 -17.95 -12.63
N ARG A 85 2.86 -18.00 -11.35
CA ARG A 85 2.35 -16.90 -10.52
C ARG A 85 2.86 -15.51 -10.90
N SER A 86 1.95 -14.55 -10.99
CA SER A 86 2.30 -13.19 -11.35
C SER A 86 2.68 -12.34 -10.15
N PHE A 87 3.62 -11.45 -10.41
CA PHE A 87 4.10 -10.50 -9.43
C PHE A 87 4.36 -9.15 -10.08
N ILE A 88 4.29 -8.12 -9.24
CA ILE A 88 4.80 -6.79 -9.57
C ILE A 88 6.00 -6.46 -8.68
N THR A 89 6.97 -5.76 -9.24
CA THR A 89 8.15 -5.29 -8.52
C THR A 89 8.40 -3.82 -8.76
N GLN A 90 9.08 -3.21 -7.79
CA GLN A 90 9.71 -1.93 -7.95
C GLN A 90 11.04 -1.89 -7.20
N THR A 91 12.03 -1.28 -7.82
CA THR A 91 13.33 -1.03 -7.19
C THR A 91 13.33 0.34 -6.55
N ILE A 92 13.63 0.40 -5.27
CA ILE A 92 13.73 1.63 -4.50
C ILE A 92 15.19 1.91 -4.12
N SER A 93 15.53 3.17 -3.92
CA SER A 93 16.81 3.56 -3.34
C SER A 93 16.79 3.36 -1.82
N THR A 94 17.85 2.76 -1.29
CA THR A 94 18.00 2.47 0.14
C THR A 94 19.36 2.90 0.65
N GLU A 95 19.53 2.99 1.96
CA GLU A 95 20.83 3.18 2.62
C GLU A 95 21.19 1.92 3.40
N ILE A 96 22.43 1.46 3.23
CA ILE A 96 22.92 0.22 3.83
C ILE A 96 22.79 0.27 5.36
N GLY A 97 22.23 -0.79 5.94
CA GLY A 97 22.06 -0.95 7.38
C GLY A 97 20.80 -0.29 7.95
N LYS A 98 20.06 0.50 7.17
CA LYS A 98 18.75 1.02 7.58
C LYS A 98 17.66 -0.04 7.41
N SER A 99 16.68 -0.02 8.32
CA SER A 99 15.48 -0.85 8.23
C SER A 99 14.35 -0.09 7.57
N TYR A 100 13.62 -0.80 6.71
CA TYR A 100 12.49 -0.30 5.95
C TYR A 100 11.30 -1.22 6.14
N THR A 101 10.11 -0.62 6.18
CA THR A 101 8.85 -1.34 6.23
C THR A 101 8.17 -1.25 4.88
N PHE A 102 7.79 -2.40 4.34
CA PHE A 102 7.00 -2.52 3.12
C PHE A 102 5.58 -2.94 3.51
N GLN A 103 4.62 -2.05 3.31
CA GLN A 103 3.20 -2.28 3.58
C GLN A 103 2.43 -2.39 2.26
N VAL A 104 1.48 -3.31 2.23
CA VAL A 104 0.56 -3.49 1.11
C VAL A 104 -0.86 -3.62 1.64
N GLU A 105 -1.75 -2.78 1.14
CA GLU A 105 -3.19 -2.96 1.31
C GLU A 105 -3.69 -3.86 0.18
N ALA A 106 -4.27 -5.00 0.56
CA ALA A 106 -4.82 -5.93 -0.40
C ALA A 106 -6.03 -6.67 0.16
N TYR A 107 -6.86 -7.18 -0.74
CA TYR A 107 -7.98 -8.05 -0.41
C TYR A 107 -8.16 -9.09 -1.51
N GLY A 108 -8.77 -10.21 -1.14
CA GLY A 108 -9.04 -11.30 -2.06
C GLY A 108 -10.44 -11.25 -2.63
N TRP A 109 -10.57 -11.78 -3.83
CA TRP A 109 -11.79 -11.93 -4.57
C TRP A 109 -11.89 -13.36 -5.07
N SER A 110 -12.73 -14.21 -4.47
CA SER A 110 -12.89 -15.57 -4.98
C SER A 110 -14.14 -16.22 -4.44
N SER A 111 -14.63 -17.20 -5.18
CA SER A 111 -15.62 -18.15 -4.70
C SER A 111 -14.92 -19.44 -4.26
N GLY A 112 -14.40 -19.49 -3.04
CA GLY A 112 -14.15 -20.77 -2.35
C GLY A 112 -12.82 -20.97 -1.63
N GLN A 113 -11.81 -20.12 -1.80
CA GLN A 113 -10.57 -20.15 -1.02
C GLN A 113 -10.01 -18.75 -0.83
N ASP A 114 -9.57 -18.42 0.38
CA ASP A 114 -8.94 -17.14 0.66
C ASP A 114 -7.70 -16.93 -0.22
N SER A 115 -7.64 -15.78 -0.87
CA SER A 115 -6.50 -15.36 -1.69
C SER A 115 -5.27 -15.20 -0.82
N ALA A 116 -4.09 -15.19 -1.41
CA ALA A 116 -2.86 -14.99 -0.67
C ALA A 116 -1.92 -14.03 -1.36
N VAL A 117 -1.22 -13.23 -0.56
CA VAL A 117 -0.18 -12.32 -1.01
C VAL A 117 1.14 -12.69 -0.36
N THR A 118 2.18 -12.82 -1.16
CA THR A 118 3.55 -12.90 -0.66
C THR A 118 4.23 -11.58 -0.89
N LEU A 119 4.71 -10.97 0.20
CA LEU A 119 5.57 -9.80 0.15
C LEU A 119 7.01 -10.25 0.27
N SER A 120 7.88 -9.73 -0.59
CA SER A 120 9.30 -10.03 -0.55
C SER A 120 10.14 -8.78 -0.76
N ALA A 121 11.33 -8.78 -0.16
CA ALA A 121 12.39 -7.80 -0.44
C ALA A 121 13.64 -8.53 -0.93
N TYR A 122 14.32 -7.94 -1.90
CA TYR A 122 15.52 -8.48 -2.54
C TYR A 122 16.64 -7.44 -2.49
N ASP A 123 17.85 -7.91 -2.17
CA ASP A 123 19.02 -7.04 -2.26
C ASP A 123 19.32 -6.68 -3.73
N GLY A 124 19.53 -5.39 -4.00
CA GLY A 124 19.86 -4.91 -5.33
C GLY A 124 18.65 -4.60 -6.21
N ALA A 125 18.94 -4.42 -7.51
CA ALA A 125 17.99 -3.92 -8.51
C ALA A 125 17.22 -5.02 -9.26
N SER A 126 17.12 -6.22 -8.68
CA SER A 126 16.39 -7.34 -9.28
C SER A 126 15.70 -8.18 -8.22
N ALA A 127 14.51 -8.69 -8.53
CA ALA A 127 13.84 -9.72 -7.75
C ALA A 127 14.30 -11.15 -8.13
N ALA A 128 15.53 -11.30 -8.63
CA ALA A 128 16.13 -12.58 -8.97
C ALA A 128 16.87 -13.18 -7.77
N GLY A 129 16.79 -14.51 -7.62
CA GLY A 129 17.46 -15.23 -6.54
C GLY A 129 16.63 -15.30 -5.26
N THR A 130 17.32 -15.33 -4.12
CA THR A 130 16.70 -15.50 -2.79
C THR A 130 16.36 -14.14 -2.19
N ALA A 131 15.10 -13.98 -1.77
CA ALA A 131 14.68 -12.78 -1.06
C ALA A 131 15.40 -12.67 0.29
N THR A 132 15.76 -11.45 0.70
CA THR A 132 16.32 -11.19 2.04
C THR A 132 15.26 -11.37 3.12
N VAL A 133 14.01 -11.04 2.80
CA VAL A 133 12.81 -11.30 3.60
C VAL A 133 11.69 -11.69 2.66
N SER A 134 10.91 -12.71 3.04
CA SER A 134 9.69 -13.09 2.31
C SER A 134 8.68 -13.68 3.27
N GLU A 135 7.47 -13.13 3.26
CA GLU A 135 6.37 -13.61 4.09
C GLU A 135 5.11 -13.77 3.24
N ASN A 136 4.37 -14.86 3.51
CA ASN A 136 3.12 -15.17 2.83
C ASN A 136 1.96 -14.91 3.79
N PHE A 137 1.01 -14.09 3.35
CA PHE A 137 -0.19 -13.72 4.09
C PHE A 137 -1.40 -14.32 3.41
N VAL A 138 -2.30 -14.88 4.22
CA VAL A 138 -3.65 -15.23 3.75
C VAL A 138 -4.47 -13.95 3.80
N CYS A 139 -4.98 -13.54 2.65
CA CYS A 139 -5.94 -12.47 2.56
C CYS A 139 -7.27 -13.01 3.07
N GLY A 140 -7.67 -12.59 4.28
CA GLY A 140 -8.89 -13.13 4.93
C GLY A 140 -10.15 -13.00 4.08
N PRO A 141 -11.30 -13.52 4.53
CA PRO A 141 -12.28 -14.17 3.67
C PRO A 141 -12.56 -13.42 2.38
N ASP A 142 -12.28 -14.10 1.29
CA ASP A 142 -12.59 -13.65 -0.06
C ASP A 142 -14.10 -13.43 -0.21
N GLN A 143 -14.48 -12.34 -0.87
CA GLN A 143 -15.87 -12.06 -1.15
C GLN A 143 -16.29 -12.71 -2.48
N ALA A 144 -17.49 -13.29 -2.49
CA ALA A 144 -18.16 -13.75 -3.70
C ALA A 144 -19.11 -12.68 -4.31
N SER A 145 -19.09 -11.44 -3.81
CA SER A 145 -20.11 -10.40 -4.11
C SER A 145 -19.55 -9.25 -4.95
N GLU A 146 -20.31 -8.86 -5.98
CA GLU A 146 -20.08 -7.70 -6.88
C GLU A 146 -19.92 -6.33 -6.16
N THR A 147 -20.25 -6.26 -4.88
CA THR A 147 -20.34 -5.01 -4.11
C THR A 147 -19.00 -4.46 -3.59
N HIS A 148 -17.88 -5.20 -3.70
CA HIS A 148 -16.54 -4.74 -3.26
C HIS A 148 -16.54 -4.11 -1.85
N ASN A 149 -17.22 -4.73 -0.88
CA ASN A 149 -17.39 -4.18 0.46
C ASN A 149 -16.30 -4.62 1.44
N ASN A 150 -15.30 -5.36 0.98
CA ASN A 150 -14.20 -5.77 1.84
C ASN A 150 -13.32 -4.55 2.11
N GLN A 151 -13.11 -4.25 3.38
CA GLN A 151 -12.11 -3.28 3.78
C GLN A 151 -10.76 -3.95 3.53
N GLY A 152 -9.94 -3.36 2.66
CA GLY A 152 -8.57 -3.81 2.43
C GLY A 152 -7.86 -4.08 3.75
N ARG A 153 -7.02 -5.11 3.79
CA ARG A 153 -6.18 -5.36 4.96
C ARG A 153 -4.75 -5.01 4.60
N THR A 154 -4.05 -4.44 5.57
CA THR A 154 -2.64 -4.14 5.41
C THR A 154 -1.80 -5.33 5.85
N TYR A 155 -0.94 -5.78 4.95
CA TYR A 155 0.12 -6.75 5.20
C TYR A 155 1.45 -6.04 5.17
N SER A 156 2.40 -6.48 5.97
CA SER A 156 3.68 -5.78 6.07
C SER A 156 4.84 -6.71 6.35
N ILE A 157 5.98 -6.42 5.73
CA ILE A 157 7.28 -6.98 6.11
C ILE A 157 8.24 -5.85 6.49
N THR A 158 9.24 -6.15 7.30
CA THR A 158 10.37 -5.25 7.56
C THR A 158 11.65 -5.90 7.07
N PHE A 159 12.50 -5.14 6.38
CA PHE A 159 13.79 -5.61 5.89
C PHE A 159 14.89 -4.59 6.20
N THR A 160 16.12 -5.07 6.35
CA THR A 160 17.31 -4.21 6.48
C THR A 160 18.03 -4.18 5.15
N ALA A 161 18.26 -2.98 4.61
CA ALA A 161 18.91 -2.82 3.33
C ALA A 161 20.39 -3.26 3.39
N GLN A 162 20.78 -4.12 2.45
CA GLN A 162 22.15 -4.64 2.33
C GLN A 162 22.97 -3.89 1.27
N SER A 163 22.29 -3.18 0.36
CA SER A 163 22.88 -2.32 -0.66
C SER A 163 22.14 -0.98 -0.77
N THR A 164 22.57 -0.14 -1.72
CA THR A 164 21.95 1.16 -1.98
C THR A 164 20.65 1.07 -2.78
N SER A 165 20.19 -0.14 -3.09
CA SER A 165 18.92 -0.39 -3.76
C SER A 165 18.28 -1.68 -3.25
N THR A 166 16.97 -1.68 -3.06
CA THR A 166 16.21 -2.90 -2.75
C THR A 166 15.08 -3.04 -3.75
N THR A 167 14.85 -4.25 -4.24
CA THR A 167 13.66 -4.55 -5.04
C THR A 167 12.59 -5.15 -4.13
N VAL A 168 11.44 -4.52 -4.03
CA VAL A 168 10.27 -5.10 -3.35
C VAL A 168 9.37 -5.80 -4.36
N ARG A 169 8.68 -6.85 -3.91
CA ARG A 169 7.80 -7.67 -4.75
C ARG A 169 6.48 -7.94 -4.03
N ILE A 170 5.40 -7.79 -4.79
CA ILE A 170 4.06 -8.28 -4.45
C ILE A 170 3.77 -9.44 -5.39
N LEU A 171 3.59 -10.63 -4.82
CA LEU A 171 3.29 -11.86 -5.55
C LEU A 171 1.91 -12.33 -5.13
N ASP A 172 1.06 -12.61 -6.11
CA ASP A 172 -0.15 -13.40 -5.87
C ASP A 172 0.29 -14.85 -5.61
N SER A 173 0.13 -15.27 -4.36
CA SER A 173 0.55 -16.58 -3.86
C SER A 173 -0.64 -17.47 -3.50
N THR A 174 -1.81 -17.16 -4.05
CA THR A 174 -3.03 -17.96 -3.90
C THR A 174 -2.75 -19.43 -4.27
N ALA A 175 -3.20 -20.34 -3.41
CA ALA A 175 -2.78 -21.75 -3.43
C ALA A 175 -3.61 -22.60 -4.40
N ALA A 176 -4.80 -22.13 -4.76
CA ALA A 176 -5.74 -22.84 -5.63
C ALA A 176 -5.98 -22.05 -6.92
N LEU A 177 -6.41 -22.77 -7.95
CA LEU A 177 -6.87 -22.19 -9.21
C LEU A 177 -8.26 -21.64 -8.96
N SER A 178 -8.39 -20.33 -8.80
CA SER A 178 -9.68 -19.64 -8.82
C SER A 178 -10.02 -19.21 -10.25
N VAL A 179 -11.32 -19.09 -10.51
CA VAL A 179 -11.85 -18.47 -11.72
C VAL A 179 -12.22 -17.03 -11.36
N GLY A 180 -11.38 -16.05 -11.66
CA GLY A 180 -11.68 -14.66 -11.29
C GLY A 180 -10.47 -13.74 -11.23
N GLU A 181 -10.67 -12.54 -10.67
CA GLU A 181 -9.61 -11.74 -10.05
C GLU A 181 -9.27 -12.42 -8.75
N ASP A 182 -8.01 -12.75 -8.44
CA ASP A 182 -7.71 -13.47 -7.19
C ASP A 182 -7.31 -12.46 -6.11
N LEU A 183 -6.24 -11.73 -6.35
CA LEU A 183 -5.73 -10.72 -5.44
C LEU A 183 -5.94 -9.32 -6.02
N ILE A 184 -6.56 -8.44 -5.26
CA ILE A 184 -6.58 -7.01 -5.56
C ILE A 184 -5.62 -6.31 -4.61
N VAL A 185 -4.62 -5.66 -5.21
CA VAL A 185 -3.65 -4.81 -4.52
C VAL A 185 -4.11 -3.38 -4.68
N ASP A 186 -4.45 -2.77 -3.55
CA ASP A 186 -4.98 -1.43 -3.49
C ASP A 186 -3.86 -0.40 -3.32
N ARG A 187 -2.91 -0.73 -2.44
CA ARG A 187 -1.83 0.19 -2.11
C ARG A 187 -0.55 -0.52 -1.75
N ALA A 188 0.55 0.14 -2.04
CA ALA A 188 1.89 -0.30 -1.67
C ALA A 188 2.71 0.90 -1.18
N ILE A 189 3.28 0.80 0.02
CA ILE A 189 4.09 1.85 0.64
C ILE A 189 5.41 1.26 1.14
N VAL A 190 6.52 1.92 0.84
CA VAL A 190 7.80 1.64 1.52
C VAL A 190 8.34 2.90 2.19
N PHE A 191 8.75 2.78 3.45
CA PHE A 191 9.32 3.86 4.25
C PHE A 191 10.43 3.36 5.20
N GLU A 192 11.31 4.27 5.64
CA GLU A 192 12.33 3.96 6.65
C GLU A 192 11.67 3.76 8.03
N THR A 193 11.75 2.54 8.57
CA THR A 193 11.06 2.12 9.80
C THR A 193 11.41 3.01 10.99
N ALA A 194 12.68 3.39 11.14
CA ALA A 194 13.13 4.20 12.28
C ALA A 194 12.53 5.60 12.31
N THR A 195 12.12 6.12 11.15
CA THR A 195 11.54 7.45 11.03
C THR A 195 10.03 7.43 11.29
N GLY A 196 9.38 6.28 11.09
CA GLY A 196 7.92 6.12 11.22
C GLY A 196 7.11 7.02 10.29
N TYR A 197 7.71 7.53 9.21
CA TYR A 197 7.03 8.45 8.30
C TYR A 197 6.23 7.68 7.25
N ILE A 198 4.92 7.77 7.34
CA ILE A 198 3.98 7.06 6.48
C ILE A 198 3.15 8.09 5.73
N SER A 199 3.20 8.06 4.40
CA SER A 199 2.35 8.88 3.56
C SER A 199 1.39 8.03 2.75
N GLY A 200 0.27 8.65 2.38
CA GLY A 200 -0.60 8.18 1.32
C GLY A 200 0.06 8.07 -0.05
N SER A 201 -0.82 7.77 -0.99
CA SER A 201 -0.64 7.47 -2.40
C SER A 201 0.58 8.07 -3.12
N THR A 202 0.96 9.34 -2.86
CA THR A 202 2.13 10.01 -3.49
C THR A 202 2.99 10.87 -2.56
N GLY A 203 2.81 10.78 -1.23
CA GLY A 203 3.52 11.66 -0.28
C GLY A 203 2.65 12.79 0.28
N ALA A 204 3.25 13.79 0.91
CA ALA A 204 2.53 14.90 1.54
C ALA A 204 1.79 15.85 0.56
N THR A 205 2.02 15.71 -0.75
CA THR A 205 1.43 16.54 -1.82
C THR A 205 0.30 15.83 -2.57
N ASP A 206 -0.40 14.92 -1.89
CA ASP A 206 -1.31 13.98 -2.54
C ASP A 206 -2.51 14.59 -3.28
N THR A 207 -2.99 13.79 -4.21
CA THR A 207 -4.23 13.83 -5.00
C THR A 207 -5.49 13.84 -4.12
N SER A 208 -6.68 14.04 -4.69
CA SER A 208 -7.97 14.04 -3.96
C SER A 208 -8.46 12.63 -3.59
N ILE A 209 -7.54 11.67 -3.45
CA ILE A 209 -7.82 10.25 -3.21
C ILE A 209 -7.98 10.03 -1.71
N ASN A 210 -8.82 9.08 -1.30
CA ASN A 210 -9.05 8.79 0.11
C ASN A 210 -8.03 7.76 0.56
N ASP A 211 -7.14 8.09 1.50
CA ASP A 211 -6.12 7.14 1.92
C ASP A 211 -6.47 6.43 3.25
N THR A 212 -6.43 5.10 3.29
CA THR A 212 -6.33 4.30 4.53
C THR A 212 -4.87 4.05 4.91
N LEU A 213 -4.38 4.70 5.96
CA LEU A 213 -2.99 4.57 6.44
C LEU A 213 -2.93 3.82 7.77
N PHE A 214 -2.00 2.88 7.87
CA PHE A 214 -1.75 2.12 9.09
C PHE A 214 -0.33 2.35 9.59
N GLY A 215 -0.23 2.85 10.83
CA GLY A 215 0.99 3.00 11.59
C GLY A 215 1.66 1.68 11.89
N THR A 216 2.69 1.74 12.70
CA THR A 216 3.43 0.62 13.24
C THR A 216 3.21 0.54 14.75
N SER A 217 3.94 -0.32 15.45
CA SER A 217 3.95 -0.29 16.92
C SER A 217 4.77 0.87 17.49
N ALA A 218 5.48 1.65 16.65
CA ALA A 218 6.37 2.72 17.05
C ALA A 218 5.63 4.08 17.08
N ASN A 219 6.39 5.17 17.25
CA ASN A 219 5.84 6.52 17.15
C ASN A 219 5.88 6.96 15.68
N ASP A 220 4.74 6.97 15.01
CA ASP A 220 4.67 7.29 13.59
C ASP A 220 4.25 8.74 13.33
N LYS A 221 4.66 9.22 12.16
CA LYS A 221 4.26 10.52 11.60
C LYS A 221 3.56 10.24 10.29
N MET A 222 2.26 10.52 10.28
CA MET A 222 1.37 10.05 9.22
C MET A 222 0.76 11.23 8.48
N ALA A 223 0.81 11.22 7.15
CA ALA A 223 0.23 12.25 6.30
C ALA A 223 -0.69 11.59 5.26
N GLY A 224 -2.00 11.75 5.43
CA GLY A 224 -3.00 11.34 4.44
C GLY A 224 -2.96 12.19 3.17
N GLY A 225 -2.69 13.49 3.31
CA GLY A 225 -2.65 14.41 2.18
C GLY A 225 -3.96 15.17 2.03
N THR A 226 -4.53 15.16 0.82
CA THR A 226 -5.88 15.69 0.56
C THR A 226 -6.82 14.53 0.26
N GLY A 227 -8.11 14.67 0.54
CA GLY A 227 -9.06 13.55 0.43
C GLY A 227 -9.74 13.25 1.76
N ASN A 228 -10.50 12.17 1.80
CA ASN A 228 -11.13 11.67 3.02
C ASN A 228 -10.33 10.49 3.58
N ASP A 229 -9.31 10.79 4.37
CA ASP A 229 -8.32 9.80 4.83
C ASP A 229 -8.75 9.12 6.12
N THR A 230 -8.43 7.83 6.26
CA THR A 230 -8.51 7.07 7.51
C THR A 230 -7.10 6.76 7.99
N ILE A 231 -6.71 7.26 9.16
CA ILE A 231 -5.38 7.07 9.74
C ILE A 231 -5.52 6.29 11.04
N ASN A 232 -4.94 5.09 11.06
CA ASN A 232 -4.83 4.24 12.22
C ASN A 232 -3.38 4.21 12.70
N GLY A 233 -3.10 4.78 13.88
CA GLY A 233 -1.74 4.87 14.41
C GLY A 233 -1.17 3.55 14.92
N GLN A 234 -2.04 2.55 15.12
CA GLN A 234 -1.72 1.30 15.81
C GLN A 234 -1.14 1.50 17.22
N GLY A 235 0.15 1.27 17.41
CA GLY A 235 0.82 1.38 18.70
C GLY A 235 1.51 2.73 18.86
N GLY A 236 2.13 2.97 20.01
CA GLY A 236 2.96 4.16 20.21
C GLY A 236 2.17 5.48 20.31
N THR A 237 2.90 6.58 20.20
CA THR A 237 2.38 7.96 20.19
C THR A 237 2.56 8.55 18.80
N ASN A 238 1.46 8.59 18.07
CA ASN A 238 1.47 8.94 16.65
C ASN A 238 1.19 10.42 16.44
N THR A 239 1.63 10.98 15.31
CA THR A 239 1.37 12.37 14.92
C THR A 239 0.78 12.42 13.51
N ALA A 240 -0.41 12.99 13.35
CA ALA A 240 -0.96 13.31 12.03
C ALA A 240 -0.41 14.66 11.54
N LEU A 241 0.09 14.68 10.30
CA LEU A 241 0.66 15.82 9.60
C LEU A 241 -0.28 16.28 8.48
N TYR A 242 -0.47 17.60 8.38
CA TYR A 242 -1.33 18.25 7.39
C TYR A 242 -0.55 19.33 6.66
N THR A 243 -0.72 19.45 5.34
CA THR A 243 0.00 20.43 4.51
C THR A 243 -0.72 21.77 4.38
N GLY A 244 -1.81 21.98 5.14
CA GLY A 244 -2.63 23.19 5.13
C GLY A 244 -3.04 23.68 6.53
N SER A 245 -3.88 24.70 6.55
CA SER A 245 -4.46 25.22 7.79
C SER A 245 -5.44 24.20 8.38
N ARG A 246 -5.43 24.01 9.71
CA ARG A 246 -6.37 23.10 10.39
C ARG A 246 -7.84 23.33 10.02
N SER A 247 -8.22 24.57 9.74
CA SER A 247 -9.58 24.93 9.30
C SER A 247 -10.00 24.35 7.95
N GLN A 248 -9.07 23.81 7.17
CA GLN A 248 -9.34 23.13 5.90
C GLN A 248 -9.67 21.64 6.09
N TYR A 249 -9.53 21.12 7.32
CA TYR A 249 -9.70 19.72 7.65
C TYR A 249 -10.82 19.52 8.68
N THR A 250 -11.69 18.55 8.43
CA THR A 250 -12.62 18.03 9.43
C THR A 250 -11.99 16.79 10.04
N ILE A 251 -11.70 16.82 11.34
CA ILE A 251 -11.01 15.72 12.01
C ILE A 251 -11.99 15.01 12.92
N THR A 252 -12.21 13.73 12.62
CA THR A 252 -13.08 12.85 13.41
C THR A 252 -12.18 11.87 14.15
N ILE A 253 -12.47 11.64 15.43
CA ILE A 253 -11.77 10.59 16.19
C ILE A 253 -12.65 9.34 16.16
N ALA A 254 -12.15 8.26 15.58
CA ALA A 254 -12.79 6.95 15.69
C ALA A 254 -12.62 6.46 17.14
N SER A 255 -13.73 6.16 17.82
CA SER A 255 -13.67 5.44 19.08
C SER A 255 -13.29 3.99 18.78
N GLY A 256 -12.10 3.59 19.24
CA GLY A 256 -11.66 2.19 19.23
C GLY A 256 -12.47 1.31 20.17
#